data_AF-A0A3D4EHT5-F1
#
_entry.id   AF-A0A3D4EHT5-F1
#
_cell.length_a   1.000
_cell.length_b   1.000
_cell.length_c   1.000
_cell.angle_alpha   90.00
_cell.angle_beta   90.00
_cell.angle_gamma   90.00
#
_symmetry.space_group_name_H-M   'P 1'
#
loop_
_entity.id
_entity.type
_entity.pdbx_description
1 polymer ?
#
loop_
_entity_poly.entity_id
_entity_poly.type
_entity_poly.pdbx_seq_one_letter_code
_entity_poly.pdbx_strand_id
1 'polypeptide(L)'
;MTHRRMICLLLALAACAALAGCGFSVSCDNSTPAQELVSEVYDSKLKDALVDENGVCRFDTLDELAEHFKLECARAPQEYRQSYEPYAVLLFDDGSRAFVFFDPDSFEIVKCLVVDKFTEHDAMAEKLDELQKSNAAFDEWRALDKYNTGMSTASKMHGHCVAVSDGVLAVVLGNGNNPQVKMTDFMSDEDLFGTSLPDDRIACDLYTVWPLLPIDKDFNN
;
A
#
# COMPACT_ATOMS: atom_id res chain seq x y z
N MET A 1 -46.36 19.25 -24.52
CA MET A 1 -44.97 19.08 -24.04
C MET A 1 -44.60 17.59 -24.07
N THR A 2 -44.84 16.89 -25.17
CA THR A 2 -43.93 16.62 -26.31
C THR A 2 -42.73 15.73 -25.93
N HIS A 3 -42.96 14.41 -26.07
CA HIS A 3 -42.06 13.25 -26.03
C HIS A 3 -40.57 13.50 -26.25
N ARG A 4 -40.19 14.41 -27.17
CA ARG A 4 -38.79 14.80 -27.45
C ARG A 4 -38.03 15.28 -26.20
N ARG A 5 -38.66 16.02 -25.29
CA ARG A 5 -38.00 16.48 -24.06
C ARG A 5 -37.73 15.35 -23.07
N MET A 6 -38.62 14.35 -23.02
CA MET A 6 -38.47 13.17 -22.17
C MET A 6 -37.38 12.22 -22.69
N ILE A 7 -37.27 12.09 -24.02
CA ILE A 7 -36.21 11.31 -24.67
C ILE A 7 -34.83 11.98 -24.47
N CYS A 8 -34.74 13.30 -24.61
CA CYS A 8 -33.50 14.03 -24.28
C CYS A 8 -33.11 13.91 -22.81
N LEU A 9 -34.08 13.93 -21.89
CA LEU A 9 -33.82 13.74 -20.46
C LEU A 9 -33.34 12.33 -20.15
N LEU A 10 -33.95 11.30 -20.75
CA LEU A 10 -33.55 9.90 -20.59
C LEU A 10 -32.18 9.60 -21.21
N LEU A 11 -31.86 10.20 -22.36
CA LEU A 11 -30.53 10.11 -22.96
C LEU A 11 -29.47 10.84 -22.12
N ALA A 12 -29.81 11.98 -21.53
CA ALA A 12 -28.91 12.70 -20.61
C ALA A 12 -28.72 11.92 -19.30
N LEU A 13 -29.77 11.31 -18.74
CA LEU A 13 -29.68 10.43 -17.56
C LEU A 13 -28.90 9.15 -17.85
N ALA A 14 -29.05 8.56 -19.03
CA ALA A 14 -28.26 7.40 -19.46
C ALA A 14 -26.79 7.76 -19.73
N ALA A 15 -26.51 8.95 -20.29
CA ALA A 15 -25.16 9.47 -20.45
C ALA A 15 -24.52 9.82 -19.10
N CYS A 16 -25.27 10.40 -18.15
CA CYS A 16 -24.79 10.63 -16.79
C CYS A 16 -24.57 9.33 -16.01
N ALA A 17 -25.37 8.28 -16.23
CA ALA A 17 -25.13 6.96 -15.64
C ALA A 17 -23.96 6.22 -16.29
N ALA A 18 -23.71 6.41 -17.59
CA ALA A 18 -22.53 5.90 -18.28
C ALA A 18 -21.25 6.64 -17.86
N LEU A 19 -21.33 7.94 -17.59
CA LEU A 19 -20.21 8.73 -17.06
C LEU A 19 -19.98 8.52 -15.57
N ALA A 20 -21.03 8.28 -14.77
CA ALA A 20 -20.92 7.85 -13.37
C ALA A 20 -20.44 6.38 -13.24
N GLY A 21 -20.43 5.64 -14.36
CA GLY A 21 -19.89 4.29 -14.50
C GLY A 21 -18.50 4.24 -15.10
N CYS A 22 -17.85 5.39 -15.35
CA CYS A 22 -16.41 5.46 -15.59
C CYS A 22 -15.67 5.34 -14.25
N GLY A 23 -15.97 4.28 -13.50
CA GLY A 23 -15.21 3.87 -12.33
C GLY A 23 -14.27 2.75 -12.74
N PHE A 24 -13.11 2.68 -12.09
CA PHE A 24 -12.19 1.55 -12.17
C PHE A 24 -12.98 0.22 -12.21
N SER A 25 -12.94 -0.50 -13.34
CA SER A 25 -13.89 -1.59 -13.62
C SER A 25 -13.57 -2.92 -12.91
N VAL A 26 -12.55 -2.92 -12.06
CA VAL A 26 -12.07 -4.11 -11.35
C VAL A 26 -12.85 -4.24 -10.06
N SER A 27 -13.51 -5.37 -9.87
CA SER A 27 -14.14 -5.69 -8.59
C SER A 27 -13.07 -5.99 -7.55
N CYS A 28 -13.23 -5.45 -6.33
CA CYS A 28 -12.37 -5.80 -5.22
C CYS A 28 -12.61 -7.25 -4.75
N ASP A 29 -11.53 -7.95 -4.44
CA ASP A 29 -11.53 -9.26 -3.78
C ASP A 29 -10.54 -9.19 -2.62
N ASN A 30 -10.96 -9.49 -1.40
CA ASN A 30 -10.09 -9.42 -0.20
C ASN A 30 -9.67 -10.80 0.31
N SER A 31 -10.03 -11.87 -0.42
CA SER A 31 -9.94 -13.25 0.06
C SER A 31 -9.08 -14.15 -0.83
N THR A 32 -9.01 -13.86 -2.12
CA THR A 32 -8.31 -14.69 -3.09
C THR A 32 -6.90 -14.15 -3.32
N PRO A 33 -5.84 -14.97 -3.18
CA PRO A 33 -4.47 -14.53 -3.42
C PRO A 33 -4.29 -13.92 -4.82
N ALA A 34 -3.46 -12.88 -4.93
CA ALA A 34 -3.32 -12.13 -6.18
C ALA A 34 -2.93 -13.02 -7.38
N GLN A 35 -2.07 -14.03 -7.16
CA GLN A 35 -1.65 -14.95 -8.21
C GLN A 35 -2.77 -15.81 -8.82
N GLU A 36 -3.92 -15.93 -8.15
CA GLU A 36 -5.08 -16.65 -8.67
C GLU A 36 -6.03 -15.74 -9.45
N LEU A 37 -5.88 -14.41 -9.29
CA LEU A 37 -6.74 -13.40 -9.92
C LEU A 37 -6.10 -12.80 -11.17
N VAL A 38 -4.79 -12.57 -11.16
CA VAL A 38 -4.11 -11.91 -12.27
C VAL A 38 -3.75 -12.89 -13.38
N SER A 39 -3.88 -12.45 -14.62
CA SER A 39 -3.50 -13.22 -15.81
C SER A 39 -2.12 -12.89 -16.35
N GLU A 40 -1.55 -11.75 -15.94
CA GLU A 40 -0.27 -11.24 -16.42
C GLU A 40 0.74 -11.13 -15.26
N VAL A 41 1.96 -11.61 -15.52
CA VAL A 41 3.13 -11.40 -14.65
C VAL A 41 4.15 -10.62 -15.46
N TYR A 42 4.49 -9.41 -14.99
CA TYR A 42 5.29 -8.46 -15.74
C TYR A 42 6.81 -8.72 -15.59
N ASP A 43 7.60 -8.36 -16.61
CA ASP A 43 9.07 -8.33 -16.49
C ASP A 43 9.46 -7.37 -15.35
N SER A 44 10.24 -7.84 -14.39
CA SER A 44 10.70 -7.07 -13.22
C SER A 44 11.42 -5.76 -13.57
N LYS A 45 11.93 -5.59 -14.79
CA LYS A 45 12.49 -4.30 -15.27
C LYS A 45 11.44 -3.22 -15.44
N LEU A 46 10.16 -3.57 -15.56
CA LEU A 46 9.06 -2.60 -15.65
C LEU A 46 8.82 -1.86 -14.32
N LYS A 47 9.41 -2.32 -13.21
CA LYS A 47 9.41 -1.58 -11.93
C LYS A 47 9.98 -0.16 -12.08
N ASP A 48 11.03 0.02 -12.88
CA ASP A 48 11.66 1.32 -13.12
C ASP A 48 10.75 2.28 -13.92
N ALA A 49 9.78 1.73 -14.65
CA ALA A 49 8.74 2.48 -15.35
C ALA A 49 7.52 2.76 -14.46
N LEU A 50 7.38 2.04 -13.33
CA LEU A 50 6.29 2.21 -12.37
C LEU A 50 6.61 3.27 -11.30
N VAL A 51 7.85 3.27 -10.80
CA VAL A 51 8.31 4.21 -9.77
C VAL A 51 9.58 4.94 -10.20
N ASP A 52 9.79 6.14 -9.66
CA ASP A 52 11.02 6.90 -9.85
C ASP A 52 12.13 6.47 -8.87
N GLU A 53 13.28 7.13 -8.95
CA GLU A 53 14.43 6.85 -8.07
C GLU A 53 14.17 7.12 -6.58
N ASN A 54 13.11 7.87 -6.26
CA ASN A 54 12.66 8.17 -4.90
C ASN A 54 11.51 7.25 -4.46
N GLY A 55 11.11 6.28 -5.29
CA GLY A 55 9.99 5.37 -5.02
C GLY A 55 8.61 6.00 -5.21
N VAL A 56 8.52 7.16 -5.87
CA VAL A 56 7.25 7.82 -6.18
C VAL A 56 6.66 7.21 -7.45
N CYS A 57 5.35 6.95 -7.46
CA CYS A 57 4.69 6.42 -8.66
C CYS A 57 4.80 7.42 -9.82
N ARG A 58 5.04 6.91 -11.04
CA ARG A 58 5.16 7.73 -12.26
C ARG A 58 3.82 8.03 -12.93
N PHE A 59 2.73 7.42 -12.44
CA PHE A 59 1.38 7.60 -12.93
C PHE A 59 0.58 8.38 -11.89
N ASP A 60 -0.25 9.32 -12.33
CA ASP A 60 -1.04 10.16 -11.44
C ASP A 60 -2.38 9.49 -11.08
N THR A 61 -2.91 8.64 -11.97
CA THR A 61 -4.21 7.97 -11.80
C THR A 61 -4.17 6.49 -12.19
N LEU A 62 -5.15 5.71 -11.70
CA LEU A 62 -5.31 4.32 -12.13
C LEU A 62 -5.64 4.18 -13.62
N ASP A 63 -6.32 5.16 -14.21
CA ASP A 63 -6.64 5.13 -15.64
C ASP A 63 -5.37 5.21 -16.49
N GLU A 64 -4.44 6.09 -16.14
CA GLU A 64 -3.12 6.17 -16.79
C GLU A 64 -2.32 4.88 -16.58
N LEU A 65 -2.33 4.33 -15.36
CA LEU A 65 -1.67 3.06 -15.06
C LEU A 65 -2.26 1.92 -15.91
N ALA A 66 -3.58 1.91 -16.11
CA ALA A 66 -4.29 0.88 -16.87
C ALA A 66 -3.94 0.86 -18.38
N GLU A 67 -3.39 1.94 -18.92
CA GLU A 67 -2.87 1.97 -20.30
C GLU A 67 -1.61 1.11 -20.46
N HIS A 68 -0.89 0.86 -19.37
CA HIS A 68 0.39 0.14 -19.35
C HIS A 68 0.32 -1.21 -18.64
N PHE A 69 -0.53 -1.32 -17.61
CA PHE A 69 -0.68 -2.51 -16.78
C PHE A 69 -2.15 -2.92 -16.73
N LYS A 70 -2.41 -4.19 -16.99
CA LYS A 70 -3.71 -4.79 -16.75
C LYS A 70 -3.97 -4.90 -15.26
N LEU A 71 -4.88 -4.06 -14.78
CA LEU A 71 -5.33 -4.05 -13.39
C LEU A 71 -6.45 -5.09 -13.24
N GLU A 72 -6.17 -6.20 -12.56
CA GLU A 72 -7.12 -7.33 -12.40
C GLU A 72 -7.34 -7.72 -10.94
N CYS A 73 -6.45 -7.30 -10.05
CA CYS A 73 -6.51 -7.57 -8.62
C CYS A 73 -6.55 -6.25 -7.87
N ALA A 74 -7.66 -6.00 -7.18
CA ALA A 74 -7.86 -4.84 -6.32
C ALA A 74 -8.34 -5.28 -4.94
N ARG A 75 -7.86 -4.59 -3.90
CA ARG A 75 -8.19 -4.84 -2.51
C ARG A 75 -8.97 -3.67 -1.94
N ALA A 76 -9.90 -3.98 -1.05
CA ALA A 76 -10.69 -3.04 -0.29
C ALA A 76 -10.51 -3.28 1.23
N PRO A 77 -9.31 -3.04 1.80
CA PRO A 77 -9.03 -3.27 3.22
C PRO A 77 -9.93 -2.44 4.16
N GLN A 78 -10.58 -1.39 3.65
CA GLN A 78 -11.57 -0.59 4.37
C GLN A 78 -12.75 -1.40 4.93
N GLU A 79 -13.04 -2.57 4.37
CA GLU A 79 -14.06 -3.50 4.91
C GLU A 79 -13.72 -3.99 6.32
N TYR A 80 -12.43 -4.09 6.63
CA TYR A 80 -11.94 -4.43 7.97
C TYR A 80 -11.78 -3.18 8.83
N ARG A 81 -11.33 -2.06 8.23
CA ARG A 81 -11.07 -0.81 8.94
C ARG A 81 -11.16 0.43 8.05
N GLN A 82 -12.12 1.30 8.35
CA GLN A 82 -12.54 2.44 7.49
C GLN A 82 -11.43 3.43 7.07
N SER A 83 -10.29 3.47 7.74
CA SER A 83 -9.21 4.43 7.45
C SER A 83 -8.24 3.98 6.36
N TYR A 84 -8.36 2.77 5.82
CA TYR A 84 -7.42 2.25 4.83
C TYR A 84 -7.91 2.49 3.41
N GLU A 85 -7.01 2.94 2.55
CA GLU A 85 -7.30 3.10 1.13
C GLU A 85 -7.28 1.76 0.40
N PRO A 86 -8.10 1.62 -0.66
CA PRO A 86 -7.98 0.50 -1.58
C PRO A 86 -6.65 0.53 -2.33
N TYR A 87 -6.24 -0.63 -2.85
CA TYR A 87 -5.05 -0.74 -3.67
C TYR A 87 -5.16 -1.81 -4.74
N ALA A 88 -4.51 -1.59 -5.89
CA ALA A 88 -4.30 -2.58 -6.93
C ALA A 88 -2.98 -3.35 -6.71
N VAL A 89 -2.94 -4.60 -7.16
CA VAL A 89 -1.76 -5.46 -7.06
C VAL A 89 -1.24 -5.82 -8.44
N LEU A 90 0.06 -5.58 -8.68
CA LEU A 90 0.80 -6.04 -9.86
C LEU A 90 1.84 -7.07 -9.45
N LEU A 91 1.99 -8.14 -10.23
CA LEU A 91 2.98 -9.19 -9.99
C LEU A 91 4.12 -9.12 -11.01
N PHE A 92 5.34 -9.40 -10.56
CA PHE A 92 6.53 -9.44 -11.41
C PHE A 92 7.20 -10.82 -11.41
N ASP A 93 7.96 -11.09 -12.46
CA ASP A 93 8.59 -12.38 -12.74
C ASP A 93 9.70 -12.79 -11.75
N ASP A 94 10.25 -11.83 -10.99
CA ASP A 94 11.19 -12.06 -9.90
C ASP A 94 10.51 -12.34 -8.55
N GLY A 95 9.18 -12.43 -8.53
CA GLY A 95 8.37 -12.64 -7.34
C GLY A 95 8.06 -11.37 -6.54
N SER A 96 8.56 -10.21 -6.99
CA SER A 96 8.17 -8.92 -6.42
C SER A 96 6.75 -8.54 -6.79
N ARG A 97 6.17 -7.62 -6.01
CA ARG A 97 4.82 -7.11 -6.16
C ARG A 97 4.80 -5.61 -6.03
N ALA A 98 3.95 -4.96 -6.82
CA ALA A 98 3.60 -3.57 -6.57
C ALA A 98 2.20 -3.46 -6.00
N PHE A 99 2.07 -2.65 -4.96
CA PHE A 99 0.82 -2.27 -4.31
C PHE A 99 0.57 -0.80 -4.62
N VAL A 100 -0.45 -0.52 -5.43
CA VAL A 100 -0.78 0.83 -5.89
C VAL A 100 -2.03 1.29 -5.17
N PHE A 101 -1.86 2.11 -4.13
CA PHE A 101 -2.93 2.70 -3.35
C PHE A 101 -3.51 3.90 -4.08
N PHE A 102 -4.83 4.05 -4.01
CA PHE A 102 -5.54 5.09 -4.74
C PHE A 102 -6.73 5.62 -3.94
N ASP A 103 -7.10 6.86 -4.21
CA ASP A 103 -8.33 7.46 -3.68
C ASP A 103 -9.55 6.85 -4.38
N PRO A 104 -10.52 6.27 -3.66
CA PRO A 104 -11.64 5.54 -4.26
C PRO A 104 -12.63 6.42 -5.03
N ASP A 105 -12.66 7.73 -4.78
CA ASP A 105 -13.60 8.66 -5.40
C ASP A 105 -13.05 9.26 -6.70
N SER A 106 -11.74 9.51 -6.75
CA SER A 106 -11.04 10.17 -7.86
C SER A 106 -10.12 9.24 -8.67
N PHE A 107 -9.79 8.06 -8.14
CA PHE A 107 -8.79 7.12 -8.68
C PHE A 107 -7.38 7.70 -8.82
N GLU A 108 -7.08 8.81 -8.14
CA GLU A 108 -5.74 9.36 -8.03
C GLU A 108 -4.84 8.39 -7.25
N ILE A 109 -3.64 8.14 -7.75
CA ILE A 109 -2.66 7.29 -7.09
C ILE A 109 -2.06 8.05 -5.92
N VAL A 110 -2.26 7.51 -4.71
CA VAL A 110 -1.77 8.11 -3.47
C VAL A 110 -0.38 7.59 -3.13
N LYS A 111 -0.12 6.30 -3.39
CA LYS A 111 1.15 5.65 -3.07
C LYS A 111 1.38 4.42 -3.92
N CYS A 112 2.63 4.17 -4.31
CA CYS A 112 3.05 2.89 -4.89
C CYS A 112 4.14 2.27 -4.00
N LEU A 113 3.95 1.01 -3.62
CA LEU A 113 4.94 0.24 -2.88
C LEU A 113 5.37 -0.97 -3.69
N VAL A 114 6.67 -1.03 -4.00
CA VAL A 114 7.25 -2.19 -4.68
C VAL A 114 8.04 -3.00 -3.66
N VAL A 115 7.56 -4.22 -3.40
CA VAL A 115 8.12 -5.10 -2.38
C VAL A 115 8.51 -6.41 -3.04
N ASP A 116 9.74 -6.87 -2.78
CA ASP A 116 10.20 -8.18 -3.27
C ASP A 116 9.47 -9.30 -2.52
N LYS A 117 10.04 -9.74 -1.39
CA LYS A 117 9.43 -10.67 -0.45
C LYS A 117 9.27 -9.98 0.90
N PHE A 118 8.17 -10.26 1.57
CA PHE A 118 8.00 -9.87 2.97
C PHE A 118 8.98 -10.68 3.82
N THR A 119 9.86 -9.96 4.51
CA THR A 119 10.78 -10.56 5.46
C THR A 119 10.00 -11.06 6.67
N GLU A 120 10.41 -12.21 7.21
CA GLU A 120 9.87 -12.70 8.48
C GLU A 120 10.12 -11.68 9.60
N HIS A 121 9.18 -11.58 10.53
CA HIS A 121 9.25 -10.66 11.67
C HIS A 121 10.59 -10.72 12.41
N ASP A 122 11.01 -11.92 12.82
CA ASP A 122 12.24 -12.11 13.62
C ASP A 122 13.50 -11.69 12.85
N ALA A 123 13.55 -11.97 11.55
CA ALA A 123 14.67 -11.61 10.70
C ALA A 123 14.75 -10.08 10.47
N MET A 124 13.60 -9.42 10.33
CA MET A 124 13.58 -7.95 10.27
C MET A 124 13.96 -7.33 11.62
N ALA A 125 13.48 -7.89 12.73
CA ALA A 125 13.83 -7.44 14.06
C ALA A 125 15.35 -7.55 14.34
N GLU A 126 15.99 -8.65 13.94
CA GLU A 126 17.44 -8.81 14.02
C GLU A 126 18.18 -7.73 13.21
N LYS A 127 17.73 -7.47 11.97
CA LYS A 127 18.31 -6.43 11.13
C LYS A 127 18.20 -5.03 11.76
N LEU A 128 17.06 -4.70 12.37
CA LEU A 128 16.87 -3.43 13.06
C LEU A 128 17.80 -3.29 14.28
N ASP A 129 17.99 -4.37 15.02
CA ASP A 129 18.92 -4.43 16.16
C ASP A 129 20.39 -4.30 15.70
N GLU A 130 20.77 -4.88 14.56
CA GLU A 130 22.10 -4.69 13.96
C GLU A 130 22.37 -3.23 13.56
N LEU A 131 21.41 -2.58 12.89
CA LEU A 131 21.50 -1.15 12.53
C LEU A 131 21.65 -0.27 13.77
N GLN A 132 20.94 -0.61 14.84
CA GLN A 132 21.05 0.09 16.12
C GLN A 132 22.42 -0.13 16.79
N LYS A 133 22.88 -1.38 16.88
CA LYS A 133 24.16 -1.74 17.52
C LYS A 133 25.37 -1.18 16.79
N SER A 134 25.30 -1.07 15.47
CA SER A 134 26.35 -0.49 14.63
C SER A 134 26.37 1.04 14.63
N ASN A 135 25.38 1.70 15.26
CA ASN A 135 25.22 3.16 15.23
C ASN A 135 25.16 3.70 13.78
N ALA A 136 24.43 2.98 12.93
CA ALA A 136 24.30 3.23 11.51
C ALA A 136 23.80 4.66 11.20
N ALA A 137 24.26 5.23 10.09
CA ALA A 137 23.87 6.56 9.63
C ALA A 137 22.45 6.56 9.02
N PHE A 138 21.81 7.73 8.90
CA PHE A 138 20.46 7.84 8.32
C PHE A 138 20.32 7.22 6.93
N ASP A 139 21.35 7.29 6.09
CA ASP A 139 21.31 6.68 4.74
C ASP A 139 21.21 5.15 4.79
N GLU A 140 21.76 4.51 5.82
CA GLU A 140 21.62 3.06 6.03
C GLU A 140 20.20 2.71 6.50
N TRP A 141 19.60 3.57 7.32
CA TRP A 141 18.19 3.43 7.74
C TRP A 141 17.22 3.67 6.57
N ARG A 142 17.55 4.57 5.63
CA ARG A 142 16.77 4.79 4.38
C ARG A 142 16.69 3.55 3.51
N ALA A 143 17.61 2.58 3.64
CA ALA A 143 17.49 1.31 2.94
C ALA A 143 16.24 0.51 3.35
N LEU A 144 15.56 0.88 4.45
CA LEU A 144 14.28 0.34 4.88
C LEU A 144 13.07 1.00 4.21
N ASP A 145 13.25 2.13 3.53
CA ASP A 145 12.13 2.88 2.91
C ASP A 145 11.38 2.06 1.87
N LYS A 146 12.05 1.09 1.23
CA LYS A 146 11.44 0.13 0.31
C LYS A 146 10.41 -0.82 0.96
N TYR A 147 10.42 -0.94 2.28
CA TYR A 147 9.44 -1.70 3.05
C TYR A 147 8.46 -0.79 3.80
N ASN A 148 8.59 0.54 3.63
CA ASN A 148 7.95 1.50 4.49
C ASN A 148 6.48 1.75 4.08
N THR A 149 5.58 1.15 4.84
CA THR A 149 4.14 1.31 4.74
C THR A 149 3.61 2.49 5.54
N GLY A 150 4.40 3.47 5.96
CA GLY A 150 3.81 4.63 6.66
C GLY A 150 4.78 5.58 7.32
N MET A 151 4.27 6.52 8.10
CA MET A 151 5.11 7.39 8.92
C MET A 151 4.56 7.48 10.33
N SER A 152 5.27 6.97 11.33
CA SER A 152 4.93 7.28 12.71
C SER A 152 5.43 8.67 13.06
N THR A 153 4.51 9.62 13.30
CA THR A 153 4.85 10.96 13.77
C THR A 153 4.61 11.09 15.27
N ALA A 154 5.67 11.04 16.06
CA ALA A 154 5.66 11.54 17.42
C ALA A 154 6.64 12.72 17.52
N SER A 155 6.11 13.95 17.63
CA SER A 155 6.83 15.13 18.15
C SER A 155 8.26 15.34 17.60
N LYS A 156 8.40 15.50 16.27
CA LYS A 156 9.67 15.72 15.53
C LYS A 156 10.53 14.48 15.27
N MET A 157 10.04 13.26 15.47
CA MET A 157 10.79 12.02 15.20
C MET A 157 10.37 11.40 13.86
N HIS A 158 11.32 10.80 13.13
CA HIS A 158 11.05 10.07 11.89
C HIS A 158 10.75 8.61 12.23
N GLY A 159 9.52 8.17 11.99
CA GLY A 159 9.11 6.80 12.19
C GLY A 159 9.03 6.03 10.88
N HIS A 160 9.64 4.84 10.82
CA HIS A 160 9.46 3.89 9.72
C HIS A 160 8.45 2.83 10.15
N CYS A 161 7.46 2.54 9.30
CA CYS A 161 6.52 1.45 9.48
C CYS A 161 6.85 0.38 8.45
N VAL A 162 7.55 -0.67 8.86
CA VAL A 162 8.11 -1.69 7.97
C VAL A 162 7.14 -2.87 7.88
N ALA A 163 6.60 -3.16 6.71
CA ALA A 163 5.78 -4.37 6.52
C ALA A 163 6.64 -5.64 6.60
N VAL A 164 6.14 -6.61 7.35
CA VAL A 164 6.68 -7.97 7.51
C VAL A 164 5.60 -9.01 7.22
N SER A 165 5.96 -10.28 7.16
CA SER A 165 5.06 -11.38 6.76
C SER A 165 3.75 -11.43 7.55
N ASP A 166 3.79 -11.10 8.84
CA ASP A 166 2.67 -11.25 9.79
C ASP A 166 2.17 -9.92 10.40
N GLY A 167 2.61 -8.78 9.86
CA GLY A 167 2.24 -7.48 10.41
C GLY A 167 3.09 -6.31 9.93
N VAL A 168 3.29 -5.34 10.82
CA VAL A 168 4.09 -4.13 10.61
C VAL A 168 4.92 -3.83 11.85
N LEU A 169 6.24 -3.66 11.65
CA LEU A 169 7.18 -3.17 12.65
C LEU A 169 7.28 -1.64 12.57
N ALA A 170 6.91 -0.94 13.64
CA ALA A 170 7.07 0.50 13.76
C ALA A 170 8.37 0.81 14.51
N VAL A 171 9.24 1.65 13.92
CA VAL A 171 10.50 2.08 14.53
C VAL A 171 10.56 3.59 14.53
N VAL A 172 10.69 4.20 15.72
CA VAL A 172 10.77 5.65 15.89
C VAL A 172 12.21 6.08 16.13
N LEU A 173 12.73 6.94 15.25
CA LEU A 173 14.10 7.45 15.31
C LEU A 173 14.12 8.89 15.87
N GLY A 174 14.96 9.11 16.87
CA GLY A 174 15.19 10.45 17.44
C GLY A 174 16.07 11.33 16.55
N ASN A 175 15.94 12.65 16.69
CA ASN A 175 16.76 13.62 15.97
C ASN A 175 18.19 13.70 16.54
N GLY A 176 19.18 13.54 15.66
CA GLY A 176 20.62 13.64 15.94
C GLY A 176 21.41 13.50 14.63
N ASN A 177 22.75 13.53 14.66
CA ASN A 177 23.55 13.22 13.45
C ASN A 177 23.49 11.72 13.10
N ASN A 178 23.27 10.87 14.09
CA ASN A 178 22.97 9.45 13.92
C ASN A 178 21.58 9.16 14.51
N PRO A 179 20.74 8.38 13.83
CA PRO A 179 19.44 7.98 14.35
C PRO A 179 19.60 7.13 15.61
N GLN A 180 18.97 7.57 16.70
CA GLN A 180 18.81 6.75 17.88
C GLN A 180 17.41 6.15 17.87
N VAL A 181 17.31 4.83 17.85
CA VAL A 181 16.02 4.14 18.07
C VAL A 181 15.49 4.53 19.45
N LYS A 182 14.36 5.22 19.46
CA LYS A 182 13.67 5.63 20.70
C LYS A 182 12.66 4.60 21.12
N MET A 183 12.05 3.92 20.16
CA MET A 183 10.98 2.97 20.40
C MET A 183 10.79 2.05 19.19
N THR A 184 10.44 0.81 19.48
CA THR A 184 9.98 -0.18 18.52
C THR A 184 8.66 -0.76 19.00
N ASP A 185 7.70 -0.94 18.10
CA ASP A 185 6.43 -1.63 18.38
C ASP A 185 6.08 -2.51 17.18
N PHE A 186 5.27 -3.54 17.43
CA PHE A 186 4.85 -4.49 16.43
C PHE A 186 3.33 -4.59 16.45
N MET A 187 2.71 -4.36 15.29
CA MET A 187 1.28 -4.56 15.09
C MET A 187 1.12 -5.78 14.20
N SER A 188 0.48 -6.83 14.73
CA SER A 188 0.17 -8.01 13.94
C SER A 188 -0.92 -7.69 12.91
N ASP A 189 -1.10 -8.54 11.91
CA ASP A 189 -2.23 -8.42 11.00
C ASP A 189 -3.59 -8.56 11.70
N GLU A 190 -3.66 -9.34 12.79
CA GLU A 190 -4.86 -9.39 13.63
C GLU A 190 -5.16 -8.05 14.30
N ASP A 191 -4.12 -7.31 14.72
CA ASP A 191 -4.28 -5.97 15.29
C ASP A 191 -4.68 -4.95 14.22
N LEU A 192 -4.08 -5.02 13.03
CA LEU A 192 -4.30 -4.06 11.95
C LEU A 192 -5.72 -4.17 11.37
N PHE A 193 -6.20 -5.41 11.16
CA PHE A 193 -7.51 -5.70 10.56
C PHE A 193 -8.59 -6.14 11.57
N GLY A 194 -8.27 -6.08 12.87
CA GLY A 194 -9.22 -6.34 13.95
C GLY A 194 -10.22 -5.20 14.19
N THR A 195 -11.21 -5.45 15.05
CA THR A 195 -12.30 -4.50 15.33
C THR A 195 -11.96 -3.43 16.37
N SER A 196 -10.81 -3.57 17.05
CA SER A 196 -10.32 -2.60 18.03
C SER A 196 -8.81 -2.68 18.11
N LEU A 197 -8.17 -1.53 18.28
CA LEU A 197 -6.77 -1.50 18.67
C LEU A 197 -6.62 -1.44 20.18
N PRO A 198 -5.57 -2.07 20.73
CA PRO A 198 -5.17 -1.82 22.11
C PRO A 198 -4.81 -0.35 22.34
N ASP A 199 -5.30 0.24 23.42
CA ASP A 199 -5.08 1.65 23.81
C ASP A 199 -3.59 1.97 24.15
N ASP A 200 -2.73 0.96 24.27
CA ASP A 200 -1.34 1.05 24.70
C ASP A 200 -0.30 0.97 23.56
N ARG A 201 -0.76 0.87 22.31
CA ARG A 201 0.12 0.94 21.14
C ARG A 201 0.77 2.32 21.01
N ILE A 202 1.93 2.39 20.36
CA ILE A 202 2.51 3.70 20.02
C ILE A 202 1.41 4.53 19.36
N ALA A 203 1.29 5.81 19.73
CA ALA A 203 0.54 6.81 18.97
C ALA A 203 1.22 7.07 17.61
N CYS A 204 1.56 6.01 16.89
CA CYS A 204 1.63 5.99 15.46
C CYS A 204 0.21 6.38 15.07
N ASP A 205 0.05 7.50 14.37
CA ASP A 205 -1.22 7.72 13.69
C ASP A 205 -1.41 6.52 12.77
N LEU A 206 -2.20 5.54 13.19
CA LEU A 206 -2.50 4.34 12.40
C LEU A 206 -3.20 4.73 11.09
N TYR A 207 -3.69 5.97 11.01
CA TYR A 207 -4.12 6.65 9.79
C TYR A 207 -3.02 6.82 8.73
N THR A 208 -1.74 6.70 9.10
CA THR A 208 -0.60 6.84 8.18
C THR A 208 0.01 5.50 7.78
N VAL A 209 -0.38 4.41 8.45
CA VAL A 209 0.05 3.07 8.08
C VAL A 209 -0.87 2.59 6.96
N TRP A 210 -0.24 2.09 5.90
CA TRP A 210 -0.82 1.55 4.67
C TRP A 210 -0.70 0.03 4.72
N PRO A 211 -1.49 -0.68 5.56
CA PRO A 211 -1.30 -2.10 5.75
C PRO A 211 -1.74 -2.88 4.51
N LEU A 212 -1.04 -3.98 4.27
CA LEU A 212 -1.29 -4.91 3.19
C LEU A 212 -2.03 -6.11 3.76
N LEU A 213 -2.95 -6.70 2.99
CA LEU A 213 -3.71 -7.86 3.45
C LEU A 213 -2.77 -9.07 3.58
N PRO A 214 -2.96 -9.94 4.60
CA PRO A 214 -2.09 -11.09 4.83
C PRO A 214 -1.96 -12.00 3.61
N ILE A 215 -3.08 -12.20 2.89
CA ILE A 215 -3.14 -13.02 1.67
C ILE A 215 -2.21 -12.54 0.55
N ASP A 216 -1.80 -11.27 0.56
CA ASP A 216 -0.87 -10.71 -0.42
C ASP A 216 0.58 -10.72 0.06
N LYS A 217 0.80 -11.05 1.35
CA LYS A 217 2.12 -11.19 1.95
C LYS A 217 2.63 -12.62 1.88
N ASP A 218 1.71 -13.58 2.03
CA ASP A 218 2.03 -15.00 1.97
C ASP A 218 2.40 -15.41 0.54
N PHE A 219 3.68 -15.70 0.33
CA PHE A 219 4.14 -16.35 -0.88
C PHE A 219 4.70 -17.73 -0.55
N ASN A 220 3.85 -18.74 -0.70
CA ASN A 220 4.28 -20.11 -0.89
C ASN A 220 4.48 -20.32 -2.39
N ASN A 221 5.74 -20.35 -2.83
CA ASN A 221 6.12 -21.07 -4.05
C ASN A 221 6.32 -22.54 -3.69
#